data_AF-A0A952UN41-F1
#
_entry.id   AF-A0A952UN41-F1
#
_cell.length_a   1.000
_cell.length_b   1.000
_cell.length_c   1.000
_cell.angle_alpha   90.00
_cell.angle_beta   90.00
_cell.angle_gamma   90.00
#
_symmetry.space_group_name_H-M   'P 1'
#
loop_
_entity.id
_entity.type
_entity.pdbx_description
1 polymer ?
#
loop_
_entity_poly.entity_id
_entity_poly.type
_entity_poly.pdbx_seq_one_letter_code
_entity_poly.pdbx_strand_id
1 'polypeptide(L)' 'MVSFSVGEEVLYKGERYVISTASPRPPYQYRLLATTPEGAKVRWALAADLTKMERYTRALDDTRSIKSSAAGAPRRR' A
#
# COMPACT_ATOMS: atom_id res chain seq x y z
N MET A 1 17.53 0.93 -5.45
CA MET A 1 17.42 0.70 -3.99
C MET A 1 16.12 1.35 -3.54
N VAL A 2 15.20 0.59 -2.94
CA VAL A 2 13.90 1.14 -2.52
C VAL A 2 14.09 1.83 -1.17
N SER A 3 13.82 3.13 -1.13
CA SER A 3 13.76 3.90 0.11
C SER A 3 12.32 4.08 0.56
N PHE A 4 12.11 4.00 1.86
CA PHE A 4 10.83 4.29 2.49
C PHE A 4 10.92 5.54 3.37
N SER A 5 9.82 6.27 3.47
CA SER A 5 9.72 7.52 4.25
C SER A 5 9.03 7.29 5.60
N VAL A 6 9.33 8.16 6.57
CA VAL A 6 8.52 8.22 7.81
C VAL A 6 7.09 8.62 7.45
N GLY A 7 6.11 7.95 8.03
CA GLY A 7 4.69 8.07 7.71
C GLY A 7 4.23 7.18 6.54
N GLU A 8 5.15 6.53 5.82
CA GLU A 8 4.80 5.61 4.74
C GLU A 8 4.22 4.30 5.29
N GLU A 9 3.18 3.81 4.62
CA GLU A 9 2.53 2.55 4.94
C GLU A 9 3.13 1.42 4.12
N VAL A 10 3.54 0.36 4.82
CA VAL A 10 4.28 -0.76 4.26
C VAL A 10 3.70 -2.07 4.74
N LEU A 11 3.95 -3.12 3.95
CA LEU A 11 3.69 -4.50 4.35
C LEU A 11 4.98 -5.10 4.91
N TYR A 12 4.87 -5.69 6.09
CA TYR A 12 5.93 -6.48 6.73
C TYR A 12 5.34 -7.83 7.14
N LYS A 13 5.88 -8.92 6.60
CA LYS A 13 5.36 -10.30 6.82
C LYS A 13 3.85 -10.44 6.57
N GLY A 14 3.33 -9.70 5.59
CA GLY A 14 1.90 -9.73 5.22
C GLY A 14 0.99 -8.84 6.06
N GLU A 15 1.50 -8.18 7.09
CA GLU A 15 0.76 -7.24 7.93
C GLU A 15 1.09 -5.78 7.60
N ARG A 16 0.13 -4.87 7.78
CA ARG A 16 0.27 -3.44 7.51
C ARG A 16 0.88 -2.70 8.70
N TYR A 17 1.92 -1.93 8.44
CA TYR A 17 2.58 -1.08 9.41
C TYR A 17 2.84 0.31 8.82
N VAL A 18 2.98 1.31 9.70
CA VAL A 18 3.46 2.66 9.37
C VAL A 18 4.91 2.77 9.82
N ILE A 19 5.76 3.39 9.01
CA ILE A 19 7.14 3.70 9.40
C ILE A 19 7.13 4.92 10.33
N SER A 20 7.60 4.75 11.56
CA SER A 20 7.74 5.86 12.51
C SER A 20 9.12 6.52 12.45
N THR A 21 10.15 5.77 12.06
CA THR A 21 11.53 6.25 12.11
C THR A 21 12.38 5.49 11.11
N ALA A 22 13.24 6.21 10.38
CA ALA A 22 14.29 5.64 9.57
C ALA A 22 15.65 5.88 10.27
N SER A 23 16.31 4.82 10.73
CA SER A 23 17.67 4.88 11.27
C SER A 23 18.68 4.89 10.12
N PRO A 24 19.63 5.83 10.10
CA PRO A 24 20.70 5.85 9.11
C PRO A 24 21.79 4.78 9.36
N ARG A 25 21.75 4.07 10.50
CA ARG A 25 22.80 3.12 10.91
C ARG A 25 22.32 1.66 10.90
N PRO A 26 23.09 0.71 10.34
CA PRO A 26 22.81 -0.73 10.41
C PRO A 26 22.74 -1.26 11.86
N PRO A 27 22.08 -2.41 12.15
CA PRO A 27 21.49 -3.34 11.17
C PRO A 27 20.06 -3.00 10.77
N TYR A 28 19.23 -2.40 11.63
CA TYR A 28 17.81 -2.14 11.33
C TYR A 28 17.56 -0.69 10.90
N GLN A 29 16.99 -0.51 9.71
CA GLN A 29 16.78 0.82 9.13
C GLN A 29 15.40 1.40 9.45
N TYR A 30 14.38 0.58 9.73
CA TYR A 30 13.02 1.09 9.88
C TYR A 30 12.34 0.60 11.16
N ARG A 31 11.78 1.56 11.92
CA ARG A 31 10.87 1.30 13.03
C ARG A 31 9.44 1.34 12.52
N LEU A 32 8.71 0.27 12.77
CA LEU A 32 7.35 0.04 12.30
C LEU A 32 6.37 0.12 13.47
N LEU A 33 5.22 0.74 13.24
CA LEU A 33 4.10 0.85 14.17
C LEU A 33 2.82 0.32 13.55
N ALA A 34 2.06 -0.46 14.30
CA ALA A 34 0.70 -0.85 13.94
C ALA A 34 -0.20 -0.71 15.18
N THR A 35 -1.39 -0.15 14.98
CA THR A 35 -2.43 -0.12 16.01
C THR A 35 -3.28 -1.39 15.86
N THR A 36 -3.36 -2.17 16.93
CA THR A 36 -4.20 -3.38 16.99
C THR A 36 -5.22 -3.26 18.13
N PRO A 37 -6.31 -4.04 18.12
CA PRO A 37 -7.29 -4.02 19.20
C PRO A 37 -6.67 -4.28 20.58
N GLU A 38 -5.57 -5.02 20.64
CA GLU A 38 -4.84 -5.34 21.87
C GLU A 38 -3.80 -4.27 22.27
N GLY A 39 -3.63 -3.22 21.45
CA GLY A 39 -2.70 -2.13 21.68
C GLY A 39 -1.73 -1.88 20.52
N ALA A 40 -0.72 -1.06 20.77
CA ALA A 40 0.29 -0.71 19.77
C ALA A 40 1.35 -1.81 19.62
N LYS A 41 1.60 -2.25 18.39
CA LYS A 41 2.70 -3.16 18.04
C LYS A 41 3.86 -2.37 17.45
N VAL A 42 5.07 -2.59 17.99
CA VAL A 42 6.31 -1.97 17.50
C VAL A 42 7.24 -3.05 16.97
N ARG A 43 7.77 -2.86 15.75
CA ARG A 43 8.74 -3.78 15.11
C ARG A 43 9.90 -3.02 14.50
N TRP A 44 11.01 -3.73 14.25
CA TRP A 44 12.14 -3.25 13.48
C TRP A 44 12.35 -4.16 12.27
N ALA A 45 12.65 -3.57 11.11
CA ALA A 45 12.79 -4.32 9.86
C ALA A 45 13.88 -3.72 8.95
N LEU A 46 14.39 -4.54 8.05
CA LEU A 46 15.27 -4.14 6.95
C LEU A 46 14.43 -3.66 5.76
N ALA A 47 15.00 -2.80 4.92
CA ALA A 47 14.35 -2.40 3.66
C ALA A 47 13.95 -3.60 2.79
N ALA A 48 14.76 -4.67 2.80
CA ALA A 48 14.54 -5.89 2.02
C ALA A 48 13.31 -6.70 2.48
N ASP A 49 12.87 -6.52 3.73
CA ASP A 49 11.70 -7.22 4.29
C ASP A 49 10.40 -6.42 4.12
N LEU A 50 10.50 -5.18 3.62
CA LEU A 50 9.37 -4.27 3.45
C LEU A 50 8.88 -4.30 2.01
N THR A 51 7.56 -4.35 1.84
CA THR A 51 6.91 -4.21 0.54
C THR A 51 6.02 -2.97 0.53
N LYS A 52 6.05 -2.21 -0.56
CA LYS A 52 5.16 -1.05 -0.73
C LYS A 52 3.72 -1.52 -0.88
N MET A 53 2.78 -0.78 -0.28
CA MET A 53 1.36 -0.96 -0.55
C MET A 53 1.01 -0.41 -1.94
N GLU A 54 1.20 -1.21 -2.99
CA GLU A 54 0.98 -0.77 -4.38
C GLU A 54 -0.48 -0.42 -4.71
N ARG A 55 -1.45 -0.80 -3.86
CA ARG A 55 -2.88 -0.59 -4.11
C ARG A 55 -3.31 0.88 -4.18
N TYR A 56 -2.52 1.80 -3.63
CA TYR A 56 -2.86 3.23 -3.62
C TYR A 56 -1.95 4.09 -4.50
N THR A 57 -0.90 3.52 -5.09
CA THR A 57 0.08 4.26 -5.90
C THR A 57 0.05 3.90 -7.38
N ARG A 58 -0.63 2.81 -7.76
CA ARG A 58 -0.94 2.53 -9.16
C ARG A 58 -2.32 3.06 -9.48
N ALA A 59 -2.43 3.87 -10.53
CA ALA A 59 -3.72 4.20 -11.12
C ALA A 59 -4.38 2.89 -11.54
N LEU A 60 -5.45 2.51 -10.84
CA LEU A 60 -6.32 1.44 -11.29
C LEU A 60 -7.15 2.03 -12.43
N ASP A 61 -6.92 1.58 -13.66
CA ASP A 61 -7.72 1.99 -14.81
C ASP A 61 -9.08 1.26 -14.76
N ASP A 62 -9.95 1.73 -13.88
CA ASP A 62 -11.27 1.16 -13.58
C ASP A 62 -12.36 1.57 -14.60
N THR A 63 -12.01 2.43 -15.57
CA THR A 63 -12.96 2.93 -16.57
C THR A 63 -13.10 2.03 -17.80
N ARG A 64 -12.22 1.02 -17.94
CA ARG A 64 -12.16 0.15 -19.13
C ARG A 64 -13.41 -0.72 -19.35
N SER A 65 -14.23 -0.93 -18.32
CA SER A 65 -15.46 -1.74 -18.38
C SER A 65 -16.73 -0.94 -18.72
N ILE A 66 -16.67 0.40 -18.80
CA ILE A 66 -17.83 1.20 -19.21
C ILE A 66 -17.94 1.13 -20.75
N LYS A 67 -18.10 -0.07 -21.30
CA LYS A 67 -18.60 -0.26 -22.66
C LYS A 67 -20.07 0.14 -22.65
N SER A 68 -20.33 1.37 -23.10
CA SER A 68 -21.56 1.82 -23.78
C SER A 68 -22.77 0.88 -23.64
N SER A 69 -23.45 0.92 -22.49
CA SER A 69 -24.79 0.34 -22.32
C SER A 69 -25.83 1.44 -22.49
N ALA A 70 -25.87 2.09 -23.66
CA ALA A 70 -26.97 2.97 -24.05
C ALA A 70 -27.00 3.19 -25.57
N ALA A 71 -27.79 2.37 -26.27
CA ALA A 71 -28.70 2.79 -27.35
C ALA A 71 -29.32 1.56 -28.02
N GLY A 72 -30.16 0.83 -27.29
CA GLY A 72 -31.18 -0.01 -27.91
C GLY A 72 -32.36 0.86 -28.34
N ALA A 73 -32.63 0.95 -29.64
CA ALA A 73 -33.94 1.30 -30.16
C ALA A 73 -34.13 0.68 -31.56
N PRO A 74 -35.01 -0.31 -31.74
CA PRO A 74 -35.30 -0.86 -33.06
C PRO A 74 -36.19 0.12 -33.84
N ARG A 75 -35.74 0.60 -35.01
CA ARG A 75 -36.60 1.32 -35.95
C ARG A 75 -37.39 0.30 -36.76
N ARG A 76 -38.70 0.27 -36.52
CA ARG A 76 -39.70 -0.49 -37.25
C ARG A 76 -40.16 0.33 -38.47
N ARG A 77 -39.98 -0.19 -39.68
CA ARG A 77 -40.98 -0.06 -40.76
C ARG A 77 -40.70 -1.05 -41.89
#